data_AF-A0A2P2GLL8-F1
#
_entry.id   AF-A0A2P2GLL8-F1
#
_cell.length_a   1.000
_cell.length_b   1.000
_cell.length_c   1.000
_cell.angle_alpha   90.00
_cell.angle_beta   90.00
_cell.angle_gamma   90.00
#
_symmetry.space_group_name_H-M   'P 1'
#
loop_
_entity.id
_entity.type
_entity.pdbx_description
1 polymer ?
#
loop_
_entity_poly.entity_id
_entity_poly.type
_entity_poly.pdbx_seq_one_letter_code
_entity_poly.pdbx_strand_id
1 'polypeptide(L)'
;MNLKGIETHWPDMLRVAGSLLTDQGRAYDLLRMFGREGHPTPLGAAFSEYGRIDKTMHLLALVDLMDDTFRRLMNRQLTVQESRHRLARAICHGGRRQIRQAYRDGQEGQLAALGLILYAVVPWNSSAVAQLRAGAMYGPDDW
;
A
#
# COMPACT_ATOMS: atom_id res chain seq x y z
N MET A 1 25.06 -6.51 1.83
CA MET A 1 24.22 -6.74 3.01
C MET A 1 25.11 -6.66 4.23
N ASN A 2 24.91 -5.69 5.12
CA ASN A 2 25.76 -5.48 6.29
C ASN A 2 25.19 -6.20 7.52
N LEU A 3 25.49 -7.50 7.65
CA LEU A 3 25.01 -8.35 8.74
C LEU A 3 25.50 -7.89 10.11
N LYS A 4 26.74 -7.38 10.19
CA LYS A 4 27.35 -6.89 11.42
C LYS A 4 26.60 -5.69 12.01
N GLY A 5 26.07 -4.81 11.16
CA GLY A 5 25.22 -3.69 11.57
C GLY A 5 23.86 -4.15 12.10
N ILE A 6 23.28 -5.20 11.53
CA ILE A 6 22.03 -5.81 12.00
C ILE A 6 22.24 -6.47 13.37
N GLU A 7 23.29 -7.28 13.53
CA GLU A 7 23.61 -7.95 14.80
C GLU A 7 23.86 -6.94 15.93
N THR A 8 24.58 -5.86 15.63
CA THR A 8 24.90 -4.82 16.62
C THR A 8 23.63 -4.12 17.14
N HIS A 9 22.64 -3.88 16.28
CA HIS A 9 21.39 -3.20 16.64
C HIS A 9 20.21 -4.15 16.90
N TRP A 10 20.43 -5.47 16.84
CA TRP A 10 19.40 -6.50 16.97
C TRP A 10 18.54 -6.37 18.25
N PRO A 11 19.13 -6.12 19.44
CA PRO A 11 18.32 -5.95 20.66
C PRO A 11 17.38 -4.75 20.59
N ASP A 12 17.81 -3.65 19.96
CA ASP A 12 17.00 -2.44 19.82
C ASP A 12 15.90 -2.61 18.76
N MET A 13 16.19 -3.35 17.69
CA MET A 13 15.19 -3.73 16.69
C MET A 13 14.06 -4.57 17.33
N LEU A 14 14.41 -5.53 18.18
CA LEU A 14 13.44 -6.35 18.91
C LEU A 14 12.61 -5.54 19.92
N ARG A 15 13.22 -4.56 20.61
CA ARG A 15 12.50 -3.65 21.50
C ARG A 15 11.47 -2.81 20.75
N VAL A 16 11.82 -2.31 19.57
CA VAL A 16 10.90 -1.56 18.72
C VAL A 16 9.74 -2.45 18.24
N ALA A 17 10.04 -3.67 17.78
CA ALA A 17 9.02 -4.64 17.39
C ALA A 17 8.07 -4.99 18.56
N GLY A 18 8.63 -5.20 19.77
CA GLY A 18 7.86 -5.44 20.98
C GLY A 18 6.97 -4.26 21.39
N SER A 19 7.48 -3.03 21.27
CA SER A 19 6.69 -1.81 21.53
C SER A 19 5.49 -1.68 20.58
N LEU A 20 5.67 -2.02 19.29
CA LEU A 20 4.57 -2.10 18.32
C LEU A 20 3.54 -3.17 18.66
N LEU A 21 4.00 -4.38 19.02
CA LEU A 21 3.12 -5.50 19.40
C LEU A 21 2.30 -5.23 20.66
N THR A 22 2.85 -4.44 21.57
CA THR A 22 2.21 -4.05 22.84
C THR A 22 1.41 -2.74 22.75
N ASP A 23 1.27 -2.16 21.55
CA ASP A 23 0.61 -0.87 21.26
C ASP A 23 1.17 0.30 22.09
N GLN A 24 2.41 0.19 22.57
CA GLN A 24 3.06 1.22 23.40
C GLN A 24 3.69 2.34 22.57
N GLY A 25 3.68 2.24 21.24
CA GLY A 25 4.22 3.26 20.35
C GLY A 25 3.49 3.28 19.01
N ARG A 26 3.16 4.48 18.51
CA ARG A 26 2.53 4.63 17.20
C ARG A 26 3.57 4.39 16.11
N ALA A 27 3.23 3.59 15.11
CA ALA A 27 4.10 3.28 13.97
C ALA A 27 4.66 4.54 13.26
N TYR A 28 3.90 5.64 13.29
CA TYR A 28 4.33 6.93 12.74
C TYR A 28 5.55 7.53 13.47
N ASP A 29 5.60 7.42 14.79
CA ASP A 29 6.70 7.97 15.60
C ASP A 29 8.00 7.20 15.35
N LEU A 30 7.88 5.89 15.12
CA LEU A 30 9.00 5.04 14.72
C LEU A 30 9.52 5.37 13.33
N LEU A 31 8.64 5.66 12.37
CA LEU A 31 9.05 6.11 11.03
C LEU A 31 9.82 7.43 11.08
N ARG A 32 9.40 8.38 11.95
CA ARG A 32 10.14 9.62 12.20
C ARG A 32 11.47 9.38 12.92
N MET A 33 11.55 8.38 13.78
CA MET A 33 12.79 8.00 14.48
C MET A 33 13.81 7.33 13.53
N PHE A 34 13.34 6.62 12.50
CA PHE A 34 14.21 5.98 11.51
C PHE A 34 14.84 6.95 10.52
N GLY A 35 14.18 8.08 10.23
CA GLY A 35 14.69 9.12 9.34
C GLY A 35 14.68 10.48 10.03
N ARG A 36 15.84 10.89 10.57
CA ARG A 36 16.00 12.24 11.12
C ARG A 36 16.58 13.11 10.00
N GLU A 37 15.83 14.13 9.57
CA GLU A 37 16.27 15.12 8.56
C GLU A 37 16.72 14.50 7.22
N GLY A 38 16.11 13.39 6.81
CA GLY A 38 16.42 12.73 5.52
C GLY A 38 17.62 11.78 5.55
N HIS A 39 18.31 11.66 6.69
CA HIS A 39 19.37 10.68 6.88
C HIS A 39 18.87 9.50 7.73
N PRO A 40 19.07 8.25 7.29
CA PRO A 40 18.69 7.09 8.08
C PRO A 40 19.55 7.04 9.33
N THR A 41 18.92 6.92 10.50
CA THR A 41 19.64 6.65 11.75
C THR A 41 20.33 5.29 11.67
N PRO A 42 21.37 4.99 12.47
CA PRO A 42 22.02 3.68 12.46
C PRO A 42 21.02 2.52 12.66
N LEU A 43 20.00 2.73 13.49
CA LEU A 43 18.89 1.80 13.66
C LEU A 43 17.99 1.72 12.41
N GLY A 44 17.66 2.85 11.79
CA GLY A 44 16.93 2.89 10.50
C GLY A 44 17.69 2.22 9.36
N ALA A 45 19.02 2.33 9.33
CA ALA A 45 19.89 1.64 8.38
C ALA A 45 19.90 0.12 8.62
N ALA A 46 19.92 -0.33 9.89
CA ALA A 46 19.80 -1.74 10.25
C ALA A 46 18.43 -2.33 9.82
N PHE A 47 17.33 -1.61 10.07
CA PHE A 47 16.00 -1.99 9.57
C PHE A 47 15.93 -2.00 8.04
N SER A 48 16.57 -1.04 7.37
CA SER A 48 16.63 -1.00 5.91
C SER A 48 17.39 -2.21 5.35
N GLU A 49 18.52 -2.58 5.94
CA GLU A 49 19.30 -3.77 5.54
C GLU A 49 18.54 -5.07 5.83
N TYR A 50 17.85 -5.17 6.98
CA TYR A 50 16.97 -6.31 7.28
C TYR A 50 15.82 -6.42 6.26
N GLY A 51 15.15 -5.30 5.95
CA GLY A 51 14.07 -5.26 4.97
C GLY A 51 14.51 -5.58 3.54
N ARG A 52 15.82 -5.57 3.23
CA ARG A 52 16.31 -6.08 1.94
C ARG A 52 16.17 -7.59 1.82
N ILE A 53 16.29 -8.33 2.93
CA ILE A 53 16.10 -9.78 2.96
C ILE A 53 14.66 -10.12 2.58
N ASP A 54 13.70 -9.48 3.24
CA ASP A 54 12.27 -9.66 2.93
C ASP A 54 11.95 -9.25 1.50
N LYS A 55 12.52 -8.14 1.00
CA LYS A 55 12.37 -7.73 -0.41
C LYS A 55 12.91 -8.78 -1.37
N THR A 56 14.07 -9.37 -1.08
CA THR A 56 14.63 -10.43 -1.91
C THR A 56 13.74 -11.67 -1.88
N MET A 57 13.27 -12.10 -0.70
CA MET A 57 12.35 -13.23 -0.57
C MET A 57 11.03 -12.98 -1.34
N HIS A 58 10.50 -11.75 -1.25
CA HIS A 58 9.31 -11.31 -1.99
C HIS A 58 9.53 -11.36 -3.51
N LEU A 59 10.68 -10.91 -4.00
CA LEU A 59 11.02 -10.99 -5.44
C LEU A 59 11.17 -12.44 -5.90
N LEU A 60 11.77 -13.30 -5.08
CA LEU A 60 11.89 -14.72 -5.39
C LEU A 60 10.51 -15.39 -5.48
N ALA A 61 9.61 -15.10 -4.53
CA ALA A 61 8.23 -15.59 -4.57
C ALA A 61 7.42 -15.03 -5.75
N LEU A 62 7.79 -13.85 -6.28
CA LEU A 62 7.13 -13.27 -7.45
C LEU A 62 7.57 -13.91 -8.78
N VAL A 63 8.84 -14.34 -8.87
CA VAL A 63 9.45 -14.91 -10.09
C VAL A 63 9.32 -16.43 -10.15
N ASP A 64 8.88 -17.07 -9.05
CA ASP A 64 8.65 -18.51 -9.01
C ASP A 64 7.76 -18.98 -10.17
N LEU A 65 8.32 -19.86 -11.02
CA LEU A 65 7.63 -20.39 -12.20
C LEU A 65 6.71 -21.57 -11.84
N MET A 66 6.90 -22.18 -10.67
CA MET A 66 6.14 -23.36 -10.24
C MET A 66 4.91 -22.99 -9.41
N ASP A 67 4.98 -21.91 -8.61
CA ASP A 67 3.86 -21.38 -7.85
C ASP A 67 3.50 -19.95 -8.24
N ASP A 68 2.39 -19.82 -8.96
CA ASP A 68 1.84 -18.54 -9.40
C ASP A 68 0.92 -17.86 -8.38
N THR A 69 0.64 -18.51 -7.25
CA THR A 69 -0.36 -18.06 -6.29
C THR A 69 -0.01 -16.69 -5.72
N PHE A 70 1.27 -16.51 -5.35
CA PHE A 70 1.78 -15.25 -4.82
C PHE A 70 1.70 -14.11 -5.85
N ARG A 71 2.13 -14.37 -7.09
CA ARG A 71 2.04 -13.43 -8.21
C ARG A 71 0.60 -13.04 -8.52
N ARG A 72 -0.34 -13.99 -8.52
CA ARG A 72 -1.77 -13.73 -8.75
C ARG A 72 -2.42 -12.92 -7.63
N LEU A 73 -2.06 -13.19 -6.38
CA LEU A 73 -2.54 -12.42 -5.22
C LEU A 73 -2.06 -10.97 -5.31
N MET A 74 -0.78 -10.78 -5.61
CA MET A 74 -0.20 -9.45 -5.81
C MET A 74 -0.85 -8.70 -6.98
N ASN A 75 -1.02 -9.36 -8.13
CA ASN A 75 -1.69 -8.77 -9.30
C ASN A 75 -3.13 -8.37 -8.98
N ARG A 76 -3.85 -9.15 -8.17
CA ARG A 76 -5.19 -8.77 -7.69
C ARG A 76 -5.13 -7.48 -6.86
N GLN A 77 -4.21 -7.39 -5.91
CA GLN A 77 -4.05 -6.19 -5.08
C GLN A 77 -3.65 -4.97 -5.91
N LEU A 78 -2.70 -5.13 -6.84
CA LEU A 78 -2.28 -4.08 -7.77
C LEU A 78 -3.44 -3.62 -8.66
N THR A 79 -4.27 -4.54 -9.15
CA THR A 79 -5.46 -4.22 -9.95
C THR A 79 -6.45 -3.37 -9.15
N VAL A 80 -6.65 -3.69 -7.86
CA VAL A 80 -7.49 -2.87 -6.96
C VAL A 80 -6.91 -1.47 -6.79
N GLN A 81 -5.61 -1.35 -6.51
CA GLN A 81 -4.96 -0.04 -6.35
C GLN A 81 -5.00 0.76 -7.66
N GLU A 82 -4.71 0.14 -8.81
CA GLU A 82 -4.75 0.81 -10.12
C GLU A 82 -6.18 1.24 -10.46
N SER A 83 -7.20 0.44 -10.13
CA SER A 83 -8.60 0.82 -10.31
C SER A 83 -8.98 2.02 -9.44
N ARG A 84 -8.49 2.06 -8.19
CA ARG A 84 -8.68 3.16 -7.26
C ARG A 84 -7.97 4.43 -7.75
N HIS A 85 -6.73 4.32 -8.21
CA HIS A 85 -5.98 5.43 -8.78
C HIS A 85 -6.60 5.93 -10.09
N ARG A 86 -7.10 5.03 -10.95
CA ARG A 86 -7.84 5.39 -12.16
C ARG A 86 -9.12 6.15 -11.82
N LEU A 87 -9.87 5.69 -10.81
CA LEU A 87 -11.07 6.38 -10.32
C LEU A 87 -10.73 7.75 -9.73
N ALA A 88 -9.70 7.84 -8.89
CA ALA A 88 -9.22 9.10 -8.34
C ALA A 88 -8.81 10.09 -9.43
N ARG A 89 -8.11 9.63 -10.49
CA ARG A 89 -7.79 10.45 -11.66
C ARG A 89 -9.05 10.86 -12.43
N ALA A 90 -10.02 9.98 -12.63
CA ALA A 90 -11.27 10.29 -13.32
C ALA A 90 -12.08 11.37 -12.57
N ILE A 91 -12.13 11.27 -11.23
CA ILE A 91 -12.78 12.25 -10.36
C ILE A 91 -12.02 13.58 -10.38
N CYS A 92 -10.69 13.55 -10.24
CA CYS A 92 -9.84 14.74 -10.22
C CYS A 92 -9.85 15.50 -11.56
N HIS A 93 -9.96 14.79 -12.68
CA HIS A 93 -9.93 15.37 -14.02
C HIS A 93 -11.31 15.61 -14.64
N GLY A 94 -12.42 15.23 -13.99
CA GLY A 94 -13.79 15.53 -14.43
C GLY A 94 -13.99 15.49 -15.95
N GLY A 95 -13.60 14.40 -16.63
CA GLY A 95 -13.76 14.23 -18.07
C GLY A 95 -13.04 15.24 -19.00
N ARG A 96 -12.35 16.26 -18.48
CA ARG A 96 -11.58 17.24 -19.28
C ARG A 96 -10.16 17.32 -18.75
N ARG A 97 -9.23 16.76 -19.53
CA ARG A 97 -7.78 16.74 -19.29
C ARG A 97 -7.19 18.15 -19.11
N GLN A 98 -7.24 18.72 -17.92
CA GLN A 98 -6.40 19.87 -17.52
C GLN A 98 -6.37 19.98 -15.98
N ILE A 99 -5.31 19.48 -15.33
CA ILE A 99 -4.90 19.99 -14.01
C ILE A 99 -3.96 21.15 -14.31
N ARG A 100 -4.45 22.37 -14.11
CA ARG A 100 -3.70 23.59 -14.37
C ARG A 100 -3.83 24.50 -13.16
N GLN A 101 -3.28 24.09 -12.02
CA GLN A 101 -3.08 25.02 -10.91
C GLN A 101 -1.92 24.59 -9.99
N ALA A 102 -1.03 25.54 -9.73
CA ALA A 102 0.08 25.41 -8.81
C ALA A 102 -0.42 25.34 -7.35
N TYR A 103 0.28 24.53 -6.55
CA TYR A 103 0.08 24.24 -5.13
C TYR A 103 -0.27 25.51 -4.31
N ARG A 104 -1.46 25.54 -3.68
CA ARG A 104 -1.91 26.58 -2.73
C ARG A 104 -2.68 25.94 -1.58
N ASP A 105 -2.57 26.55 -0.40
CA ASP A 105 -3.30 26.21 0.83
C ASP A 105 -4.81 26.08 0.55
N GLY A 106 -5.31 24.85 0.53
CA GLY A 106 -6.65 24.50 0.05
C GLY A 106 -6.71 23.15 -0.68
N GLN A 107 -5.58 22.67 -1.20
CA GLN A 107 -5.45 21.32 -1.76
C GLN A 107 -5.67 20.21 -0.73
N GLU A 108 -5.34 20.41 0.54
CA GLU A 108 -5.59 19.42 1.59
C GLU A 108 -7.09 19.14 1.78
N GLY A 109 -7.93 20.18 1.74
CA GLY A 109 -9.38 20.06 1.78
C GLY A 109 -9.95 19.38 0.52
N GLN A 110 -9.40 19.68 -0.65
CA GLN A 110 -9.78 19.01 -1.90
C GLN A 110 -9.34 17.55 -1.94
N LEU A 111 -8.14 17.23 -1.44
CA LEU A 111 -7.63 15.85 -1.32
C LEU A 111 -8.40 15.06 -0.26
N ALA A 112 -8.78 15.69 0.86
CA ALA A 112 -9.62 15.09 1.88
C ALA A 112 -11.03 14.81 1.34
N ALA A 113 -11.65 15.77 0.64
CA ALA A 113 -12.93 15.59 -0.02
C ALA A 113 -12.88 14.51 -1.13
N LEU A 114 -11.80 14.49 -1.93
CA LEU A 114 -11.59 13.48 -2.96
C LEU A 114 -11.33 12.09 -2.35
N GLY A 115 -10.64 12.03 -1.22
CA GLY A 115 -10.49 10.83 -0.40
C GLY A 115 -11.85 10.32 0.09
N LEU A 116 -12.72 11.21 0.57
CA LEU A 116 -14.06 10.88 1.04
C LEU A 116 -14.95 10.34 -0.08
N ILE A 117 -14.98 11.03 -1.24
CA ILE A 117 -15.74 10.60 -2.42
C ILE A 117 -15.23 9.25 -2.92
N LEU A 118 -13.91 9.06 -2.96
CA LEU A 118 -13.29 7.79 -3.35
C LEU A 118 -13.68 6.65 -2.39
N TYR A 119 -13.66 6.89 -1.08
CA TYR A 119 -14.10 5.92 -0.08
C TYR A 119 -15.59 5.60 -0.16
N ALA A 120 -16.44 6.55 -0.60
CA ALA A 120 -17.87 6.31 -0.81
C ALA A 120 -18.17 5.51 -2.09
N VAL A 121 -17.39 5.72 -3.16
CA VAL A 121 -17.62 5.06 -4.47
C VAL A 121 -17.06 3.64 -4.54
N VAL A 122 -15.98 3.33 -3.79
CA VAL A 122 -15.38 1.99 -3.79
C VAL A 122 -16.37 0.89 -3.35
N PRO A 123 -17.09 1.00 -2.21
CA PRO A 123 -18.08 0.01 -1.80
C PRO A 123 -19.20 -0.17 -2.83
N TRP A 124 -19.67 0.93 -3.44
CA TRP A 124 -20.71 0.90 -4.47
C TRP A 124 -20.27 0.15 -5.73
N ASN A 125 -19.04 0.38 -6.19
CA ASN A 125 -18.46 -0.37 -7.31
C ASN A 125 -18.24 -1.84 -6.95
N SER A 126 -17.83 -2.15 -5.71
CA SER A 126 -17.68 -3.52 -5.24
C SER A 126 -19.03 -4.26 -5.21
N SER A 127 -20.12 -3.62 -4.77
CA SER A 127 -21.46 -4.22 -4.81
C SER A 127 -21.98 -4.40 -6.23
N ALA A 128 -21.75 -3.44 -7.13
CA ALA A 128 -22.16 -3.56 -8.53
C ALA A 128 -21.43 -4.70 -9.26
N VAL A 129 -20.11 -4.84 -9.04
CA VAL A 129 -19.32 -5.95 -9.59
C VAL A 129 -19.75 -7.29 -8.97
N ALA A 130 -20.09 -7.32 -7.67
CA ALA A 130 -20.62 -8.51 -7.03
C ALA A 130 -21.98 -8.93 -7.60
N GLN A 131 -22.88 -7.98 -7.86
CA GLN A 131 -24.19 -8.23 -8.48
C GLN A 131 -24.05 -8.71 -9.93
N LEU A 132 -23.15 -8.13 -10.72
CA LEU A 132 -22.87 -8.58 -12.08
C LEU A 132 -22.26 -9.99 -12.12
N ARG A 133 -21.41 -10.34 -11.14
CA ARG A 133 -20.89 -11.71 -11.00
C ARG A 133 -21.95 -12.71 -10.54
N ALA A 134 -22.88 -12.31 -9.68
CA ALA A 134 -24.02 -13.14 -9.27
C ALA A 134 -25.03 -13.34 -10.41
N GLY A 135 -25.28 -12.31 -11.22
CA GLY A 135 -26.12 -12.41 -12.42
C GLY A 135 -25.50 -13.24 -13.54
N ALA A 136 -24.17 -13.24 -13.68
CA ALA A 136 -23.47 -14.12 -14.62
C ALA A 136 -23.44 -15.60 -14.18
N MET A 137 -23.65 -15.88 -12.88
CA MET A 137 -23.83 -17.25 -12.34
C MET A 137 -25.26 -17.76 -12.53
N TYR A 138 -26.23 -16.86 -12.78
CA TYR A 138 -27.64 -17.15 -13.11
C TYR A 138 -27.97 -16.69 -14.55
N GLY A 139 -27.13 -17.10 -15.51
CA GLY A 139 -27.36 -16.88 -16.94
C GLY A 139 -28.29 -17.94 -17.56
N PRO A 140 -28.98 -17.64 -18.68
CA PRO A 140 -30.25 -18.24 -19.12
C PRO A 140 -30.14 -19.62 -19.80
N ASP A 141 -29.38 -20.57 -19.24
CA ASP A 141 -29.21 -21.92 -19.80
C ASP A 141 -29.88 -23.03 -18.93
N ASP A 142 -30.76 -22.65 -17.98
CA ASP A 142 -31.52 -23.59 -17.13
C ASP A 142 -32.93 -23.91 -17.67
N TRP A 143 -33.05 -24.27 -18.96
CA TRP A 143 -34.15 -25.08 -19.53
C TRP A 143 -33.70 -25.90 -20.73
#